data_AF-A0A0G4HLJ6-F1
#
_entry.id   AF-A0A0G4HLJ6-F1
#
_cell.length_a   1.000
_cell.length_b   1.000
_cell.length_c   1.000
_cell.angle_alpha   90.00
_cell.angle_beta   90.00
_cell.angle_gamma   90.00
#
_symmetry.space_group_name_H-M   'P 1'
#
loop_
_entity.id
_entity.type
_entity.pdbx_description
1 polymer ?
#
loop_
_entity_poly.entity_id
_entity_poly.type
_entity_poly.pdbx_seq_one_letter_code
_entity_poly.pdbx_strand_id
1 'polypeptide(L)'
;MTSEGPKEKVPPQQDVENGAPADGPTDGAQPPQGLSKSAQKKLEKNKDKKPKMSKEEKEALWGKKKEGGNEGAGAGDAKEKKKKGKPEGEGAAAASASKTAFDKNAWTNPTPPGEKKSLTHPMESSYEPVIVEAAWDSWWEKEGFFSPTAEQGKNTLPQKKFVMVIPPPNVTGNLHIGHTLTTAIEDTLTRWHRMKGDVSLWVPGQDHAGIATQTVVERQIQKLEGKTRHDYGREAFVNKVWEWKKQKGGNICMQTRRLAASVDWSREAFTLDDKLSKAVKEAFVRMFDAGLIYRGTRLVSWCPHLRTALSDIEVDTDDVEPFSKVSIPGFDKQVEVGVLVHFLYKIKGSDETVEVATTRIETMLGDTAVAVHPEDPRYKHLHGKELEHPFIPGRKMVIVTDPELVDMNFGTGAVKITPAHDPNDYECGKKHNLEFINILTEDGKINENGGEMFKGMHRFECRLQIIEALTNKV
;
A
#
# COMPACT_ATOMS: atom_id res chain seq x y z
N MET A 1 -13.85 9.59 -58.62
CA MET A 1 -12.82 8.54 -58.65
C MET A 1 -12.60 8.09 -57.23
N THR A 2 -13.14 6.92 -56.93
CA THR A 2 -13.06 6.19 -55.66
C THR A 2 -11.67 5.63 -55.46
N SER A 3 -11.09 5.78 -54.28
CA SER A 3 -9.92 4.98 -53.84
C SER A 3 -10.15 4.50 -52.42
N GLU A 4 -10.55 3.25 -52.32
CA GLU A 4 -10.62 2.46 -51.09
C GLU A 4 -9.20 2.19 -50.55
N GLY A 5 -9.06 2.24 -49.23
CA GLY A 5 -7.90 1.76 -48.45
C GLY A 5 -8.37 0.70 -47.43
N PRO A 6 -7.47 -0.19 -46.96
CA PRO A 6 -7.74 -1.62 -46.94
C PRO A 6 -8.29 -2.18 -45.62
N LYS A 7 -9.09 -3.24 -45.76
CA LYS A 7 -9.66 -4.10 -44.70
C LYS A 7 -8.58 -4.95 -44.02
N GLU A 8 -8.53 -4.92 -42.69
CA GLU A 8 -7.74 -5.83 -41.86
C GLU A 8 -8.36 -7.24 -41.78
N LYS A 9 -7.49 -8.26 -41.82
CA LYS A 9 -7.81 -9.69 -41.77
C LYS A 9 -7.76 -10.20 -40.33
N VAL A 10 -8.81 -10.89 -39.90
CA VAL A 10 -8.89 -11.69 -38.67
C VAL A 10 -8.49 -13.15 -38.97
N PRO A 11 -7.66 -13.83 -38.16
CA PRO A 11 -7.36 -15.25 -38.34
C PRO A 11 -8.39 -16.16 -37.62
N PRO A 12 -8.58 -17.42 -38.09
CA PRO A 12 -9.74 -18.24 -37.73
C PRO A 12 -9.56 -19.06 -36.43
N GLN A 13 -10.69 -19.29 -35.76
CA GLN A 13 -10.88 -20.21 -34.63
C GLN A 13 -10.83 -21.67 -35.10
N GLN A 14 -10.24 -22.56 -34.29
CA GLN A 14 -10.30 -24.01 -34.46
C GLN A 14 -11.27 -24.61 -33.44
N ASP A 15 -12.24 -25.34 -33.98
CA ASP A 15 -13.15 -26.24 -33.27
C ASP A 15 -12.44 -27.52 -32.81
N VAL A 16 -12.80 -28.04 -31.63
CA VAL A 16 -12.60 -29.45 -31.30
C VAL A 16 -13.84 -29.98 -30.56
N GLU A 17 -14.43 -31.02 -31.15
CA GLU A 17 -15.63 -31.72 -30.74
C GLU A 17 -15.48 -32.58 -29.47
N ASN A 18 -16.66 -32.88 -28.90
CA ASN A 18 -16.96 -33.68 -27.71
C ASN A 18 -16.60 -35.17 -27.83
N GLY A 19 -16.30 -35.79 -26.67
CA GLY A 19 -16.39 -37.23 -26.45
C GLY A 19 -16.64 -37.57 -24.97
N ALA A 20 -17.68 -38.36 -24.70
CA ALA A 20 -18.06 -38.95 -23.41
C ALA A 20 -18.63 -40.38 -23.66
N PRO A 21 -18.92 -41.23 -22.67
CA PRO A 21 -18.26 -41.52 -21.37
C PRO A 21 -18.02 -43.04 -21.14
N ALA A 22 -17.36 -43.44 -20.04
CA ALA A 22 -17.48 -44.80 -19.47
C ALA A 22 -17.19 -44.82 -17.95
N ASP A 23 -18.03 -45.57 -17.23
CA ASP A 23 -18.26 -45.61 -15.76
C ASP A 23 -17.22 -46.36 -14.89
N GLY A 24 -17.13 -45.96 -13.62
CA GLY A 24 -16.59 -46.74 -12.48
C GLY A 24 -16.33 -45.90 -11.20
N PRO A 25 -16.54 -46.40 -9.96
CA PRO A 25 -17.18 -45.64 -8.87
C PRO A 25 -16.26 -44.99 -7.81
N THR A 26 -16.73 -43.83 -7.31
CA THR A 26 -16.69 -43.23 -5.94
C THR A 26 -15.43 -43.33 -5.07
N ASP A 27 -14.78 -42.18 -4.82
CA ASP A 27 -14.78 -41.49 -3.51
C ASP A 27 -13.87 -40.25 -3.53
N GLY A 28 -14.38 -39.11 -3.01
CA GLY A 28 -13.61 -37.88 -2.80
C GLY A 28 -14.22 -36.67 -3.48
N ALA A 29 -14.98 -35.88 -2.73
CA ALA A 29 -15.59 -34.62 -3.18
C ALA A 29 -14.56 -33.67 -3.83
N GLN A 30 -14.79 -33.30 -5.09
CA GLN A 30 -14.08 -32.23 -5.77
C GLN A 30 -14.52 -30.85 -5.22
N PRO A 31 -13.60 -29.88 -5.09
CA PRO A 31 -13.98 -28.50 -4.76
C PRO A 31 -14.75 -27.87 -5.94
N PRO A 32 -15.73 -26.98 -5.67
CA PRO A 32 -16.55 -26.37 -6.72
C PRO A 32 -15.69 -25.58 -7.72
N GLN A 33 -15.98 -25.77 -9.02
CA GLN A 33 -15.30 -25.09 -10.12
C GLN A 33 -15.70 -23.61 -10.15
N GLY A 34 -14.70 -22.73 -10.25
CA GLY A 34 -14.88 -21.26 -10.25
C GLY A 34 -13.65 -20.47 -9.79
N LEU A 35 -12.64 -21.13 -9.21
CA LEU A 35 -11.40 -20.47 -8.78
C LEU A 35 -10.42 -20.27 -9.94
N SER A 36 -9.86 -19.06 -10.04
CA SER A 36 -8.76 -18.76 -10.97
C SER A 36 -7.55 -19.68 -10.71
N LYS A 37 -6.73 -19.95 -11.76
CA LYS A 37 -5.52 -20.79 -11.64
C LYS A 37 -4.55 -20.31 -10.56
N SER A 38 -4.55 -19.02 -10.24
CA SER A 38 -3.76 -18.42 -9.14
C SER A 38 -4.33 -18.75 -7.76
N ALA A 39 -5.65 -18.82 -7.62
CA ALA A 39 -6.33 -19.20 -6.39
C ALA A 39 -6.18 -20.70 -6.09
N GLN A 40 -6.25 -21.57 -7.10
CA GLN A 40 -5.98 -23.00 -6.95
C GLN A 40 -4.53 -23.27 -6.46
N LYS A 41 -3.55 -22.55 -7.04
CA LYS A 41 -2.14 -22.65 -6.67
C LYS A 41 -1.82 -22.10 -5.27
N LYS A 42 -2.62 -21.14 -4.77
CA LYS A 42 -2.55 -20.65 -3.38
C LYS A 42 -3.18 -21.64 -2.39
N LEU A 43 -4.25 -22.33 -2.78
CA LEU A 43 -4.92 -23.35 -1.95
C LEU A 43 -4.02 -24.56 -1.71
N GLU A 44 -3.33 -25.04 -2.75
CA GLU A 44 -2.34 -26.13 -2.63
C GLU A 44 -1.16 -25.72 -1.73
N LYS A 45 -0.65 -24.48 -1.85
CA LYS A 45 0.41 -23.96 -0.97
C LYS A 45 0.00 -23.80 0.51
N ASN A 46 -1.30 -23.74 0.81
CA ASN A 46 -1.79 -23.61 2.19
C ASN A 46 -2.02 -24.96 2.86
N LYS A 47 -2.13 -26.07 2.12
CA LYS A 47 -2.26 -27.42 2.71
C LYS A 47 -0.97 -27.96 3.34
N ASP A 48 0.20 -27.44 2.94
CA ASP A 48 1.51 -27.92 3.41
C ASP A 48 2.22 -27.03 4.46
N LYS A 49 1.52 -26.06 5.06
CA LYS A 49 2.13 -25.26 6.14
C LYS A 49 2.11 -26.04 7.46
N LYS A 50 3.27 -26.56 7.86
CA LYS A 50 3.51 -27.00 9.25
C LYS A 50 3.13 -25.86 10.22
N PRO A 51 2.52 -26.18 11.37
CA PRO A 51 2.08 -25.16 12.33
C PRO A 51 3.28 -24.32 12.80
N LYS A 52 3.07 -23.01 12.92
CA LYS A 52 4.06 -22.09 13.49
C LYS A 52 4.25 -22.42 14.97
N MET A 53 5.50 -22.65 15.37
CA MET A 53 5.91 -22.84 16.78
C MET A 53 5.31 -21.79 17.70
N SER A 54 4.85 -22.24 18.87
CA SER A 54 4.27 -21.39 19.90
C SER A 54 5.30 -20.42 20.46
N LYS A 55 4.83 -19.36 21.13
CA LYS A 55 5.71 -18.37 21.78
C LYS A 55 6.57 -19.01 22.88
N GLU A 56 6.02 -19.98 23.60
CA GLU A 56 6.71 -20.74 24.65
C GLU A 56 7.83 -21.64 24.08
N GLU A 57 7.61 -22.24 22.90
CA GLU A 57 8.65 -23.04 22.23
C GLU A 57 9.83 -22.19 21.74
N LYS A 58 9.59 -20.93 21.35
CA LYS A 58 10.64 -19.99 20.96
C LYS A 58 11.43 -19.47 22.16
N GLU A 59 10.76 -19.23 23.28
CA GLU A 59 11.41 -18.83 24.54
C GLU A 59 12.24 -19.97 25.14
N ALA A 60 11.84 -21.23 24.99
CA ALA A 60 12.64 -22.38 25.41
C ALA A 60 13.93 -22.56 24.55
N LEU A 61 13.87 -22.28 23.25
CA LEU A 61 15.01 -22.41 22.33
C LEU A 61 16.02 -21.25 22.44
N TRP A 62 15.56 -20.02 22.72
CA TRP A 62 16.41 -18.82 22.75
C TRP A 62 16.57 -18.16 24.12
N GLY A 63 15.86 -18.64 25.15
CA GLY A 63 15.81 -18.03 26.49
C GLY A 63 16.97 -18.39 27.44
N LYS A 64 17.89 -19.28 27.08
CA LYS A 64 19.08 -19.54 27.92
C LYS A 64 20.27 -18.68 27.51
N LYS A 65 20.20 -17.39 27.78
CA LYS A 65 21.37 -16.53 28.04
C LYS A 65 20.94 -15.18 28.62
N LYS A 66 20.72 -15.15 29.94
CA LYS A 66 21.11 -14.08 30.86
C LYS A 66 20.58 -14.39 32.26
N GLU A 67 21.52 -14.54 33.19
CA GLU A 67 21.44 -14.54 34.67
C GLU A 67 22.41 -15.63 35.18
N GLY A 68 23.40 -15.40 36.04
CA GLY A 68 23.78 -14.20 36.79
C GLY A 68 25.29 -14.14 37.05
N GLY A 69 25.69 -13.07 37.73
CA GLY A 69 27.06 -12.82 38.15
C GLY A 69 27.44 -13.52 39.45
N ASN A 70 28.76 -13.73 39.56
CA ASN A 70 29.64 -13.71 40.74
C ASN A 70 29.19 -14.42 42.03
N GLU A 71 29.85 -15.55 42.37
CA GLU A 71 30.46 -15.83 43.68
C GLU A 71 31.14 -17.22 43.71
N GLY A 72 32.31 -17.31 44.37
CA GLY A 72 32.69 -18.46 45.22
C GLY A 72 33.26 -19.74 44.60
N ALA A 73 34.61 -19.84 44.63
CA ALA A 73 35.44 -20.99 45.00
C ALA A 73 34.98 -22.45 44.78
N GLY A 74 35.89 -23.25 44.18
CA GLY A 74 36.15 -24.62 44.68
C GLY A 74 36.15 -25.75 43.66
N ALA A 75 37.34 -26.34 43.49
CA ALA A 75 37.62 -27.75 43.19
C ALA A 75 37.27 -28.35 41.81
N GLY A 76 38.35 -28.64 41.07
CA GLY A 76 38.64 -29.96 40.48
C GLY A 76 37.67 -30.52 39.44
N ASP A 77 38.12 -30.64 38.20
CA ASP A 77 38.66 -31.94 37.79
C ASP A 77 39.51 -31.85 36.53
N ALA A 78 40.57 -32.64 36.53
CA ALA A 78 41.60 -32.71 35.52
C ALA A 78 41.11 -33.52 34.31
N LYS A 79 41.52 -33.11 33.11
CA LYS A 79 41.75 -34.07 32.02
C LYS A 79 42.88 -33.61 31.12
N GLU A 80 44.04 -34.19 31.41
CA GLU A 80 45.24 -34.23 30.59
C GLU A 80 44.94 -34.66 29.16
N LYS A 81 45.54 -33.96 28.18
CA LYS A 81 46.04 -34.60 26.95
C LYS A 81 47.42 -34.05 26.59
N LYS A 82 48.41 -34.86 27.00
CA LYS A 82 49.76 -35.12 26.46
C LYS A 82 50.38 -34.11 25.49
N LYS A 83 51.47 -33.49 25.98
CA LYS A 83 52.61 -32.97 25.23
C LYS A 83 53.30 -34.06 24.39
N LYS A 84 53.78 -33.69 23.20
CA LYS A 84 54.93 -34.32 22.54
C LYS A 84 55.93 -33.23 22.11
N GLY A 85 57.14 -33.33 22.68
CA GLY A 85 58.46 -33.04 22.10
C GLY A 85 58.75 -31.71 21.38
N LYS A 86 59.63 -30.91 22.00
CA LYS A 86 60.36 -29.73 21.49
C LYS A 86 61.50 -30.17 20.53
N PRO A 87 62.15 -29.25 19.78
CA PRO A 87 63.34 -28.63 20.37
C PRO A 87 63.39 -27.11 20.25
N GLU A 88 64.05 -26.52 21.24
CA GLU A 88 64.44 -25.12 21.32
C GLU A 88 65.45 -24.77 20.23
N GLY A 89 65.17 -23.68 19.52
CA GLY A 89 66.17 -22.84 18.88
C GLY A 89 65.88 -21.41 19.32
N GLU A 90 66.80 -20.83 20.08
CA GLU A 90 66.75 -19.45 20.57
C GLU A 90 66.92 -18.47 19.40
N GLY A 91 66.17 -17.36 19.44
CA GLY A 91 66.53 -16.14 18.71
C GLY A 91 65.40 -15.48 17.90
N ALA A 92 64.47 -14.81 18.57
CA ALA A 92 64.04 -13.44 18.27
C ALA A 92 62.80 -13.08 19.10
N ALA A 93 62.95 -12.11 19.98
CA ALA A 93 61.84 -11.48 20.69
C ALA A 93 60.86 -10.86 19.68
N ALA A 94 59.66 -11.42 19.55
CA ALA A 94 58.51 -10.73 19.01
C ALA A 94 57.59 -10.40 20.18
N ALA A 95 57.56 -9.11 20.54
CA ALA A 95 56.68 -8.55 21.55
C ALA A 95 55.23 -9.04 21.30
N SER A 96 54.65 -9.70 22.30
CA SER A 96 53.21 -9.92 22.33
C SER A 96 52.53 -8.59 22.58
N ALA A 97 52.26 -7.84 21.51
CA ALA A 97 51.37 -6.70 21.59
C ALA A 97 49.97 -7.21 21.96
N SER A 98 49.56 -6.90 23.19
CA SER A 98 48.19 -6.99 23.66
C SER A 98 47.27 -6.33 22.62
N LYS A 99 46.40 -7.12 21.98
CA LYS A 99 45.33 -6.62 21.11
C LYS A 99 44.31 -5.89 21.98
N THR A 100 44.52 -4.60 22.20
CA THR A 100 43.47 -3.70 22.65
C THR A 100 42.42 -3.64 21.55
N ALA A 101 41.19 -4.05 21.87
CA ALA A 101 40.08 -3.98 20.92
C ALA A 101 39.82 -2.51 20.55
N PHE A 102 39.60 -2.24 19.26
CA PHE A 102 39.27 -0.90 18.77
C PHE A 102 37.99 -0.39 19.44
N ASP A 103 38.09 0.71 20.19
CA ASP A 103 36.93 1.39 20.77
C ASP A 103 36.37 2.42 19.79
N LYS A 104 35.27 2.04 19.14
CA LYS A 104 34.52 2.89 18.20
C LYS A 104 34.04 4.19 18.83
N ASN A 105 33.78 4.23 20.13
CA ASN A 105 33.23 5.41 20.81
C ASN A 105 34.33 6.40 21.22
N ALA A 106 35.57 5.94 21.36
CA ALA A 106 36.72 6.79 21.71
C ALA A 106 37.48 7.32 20.49
N TRP A 107 37.26 6.71 19.31
CA TRP A 107 37.95 7.12 18.08
C TRP A 107 37.37 8.40 17.48
N THR A 108 38.25 9.31 17.10
CA THR A 108 37.89 10.56 16.40
C THR A 108 38.55 10.60 15.03
N ASN A 109 37.84 11.12 14.03
CA ASN A 109 38.37 11.25 12.69
C ASN A 109 39.43 12.37 12.65
N PRO A 110 40.72 12.07 12.37
CA PRO A 110 41.76 13.08 12.34
C PRO A 110 41.73 13.92 11.05
N THR A 111 40.97 13.51 10.03
CA THR A 111 40.87 14.21 8.74
C THR A 111 39.71 15.20 8.75
N PRO A 112 39.94 16.50 8.51
CA PRO A 112 38.89 17.49 8.40
C PRO A 112 37.86 17.13 7.30
N PRO A 113 36.58 17.53 7.45
CA PRO A 113 35.57 17.32 6.41
C PRO A 113 35.99 17.90 5.06
N GLY A 114 35.89 17.08 4.01
CA GLY A 114 36.25 17.47 2.65
C GLY A 114 37.74 17.33 2.32
N GLU A 115 38.59 16.92 3.25
CA GLU A 115 40.00 16.63 2.96
C GLU A 115 40.21 15.15 2.64
N LYS A 116 41.17 14.88 1.75
CA LYS A 116 41.53 13.51 1.43
C LYS A 116 42.21 12.88 2.64
N LYS A 117 41.67 11.74 3.07
CA LYS A 117 42.24 10.95 4.16
C LYS A 117 43.71 10.62 3.93
N SER A 118 44.54 10.84 4.96
CA SER A 118 45.93 10.40 4.93
C SER A 118 46.04 8.88 5.02
N LEU A 119 46.82 8.29 4.11
CA LEU A 119 47.13 6.85 4.08
C LEU A 119 48.54 6.56 4.60
N THR A 120 49.21 7.54 5.23
CA THR A 120 50.57 7.39 5.74
C THR A 120 50.65 6.70 7.10
N HIS A 121 49.50 6.49 7.76
CA HIS A 121 49.45 5.78 9.04
C HIS A 121 49.69 4.27 8.83
N PRO A 122 50.33 3.58 9.80
CA PRO A 122 50.48 2.13 9.76
C PRO A 122 49.13 1.42 9.61
N MET A 123 49.11 0.31 8.87
CA MET A 123 47.90 -0.50 8.74
C MET A 123 47.55 -1.15 10.08
N GLU A 124 46.27 -1.07 10.45
CA GLU A 124 45.73 -1.75 11.61
C GLU A 124 45.75 -3.28 11.43
N SER A 125 45.79 -4.00 12.55
CA SER A 125 45.80 -5.47 12.54
C SER A 125 44.46 -6.10 12.12
N SER A 126 43.37 -5.33 12.11
CA SER A 126 42.04 -5.72 11.66
C SER A 126 41.40 -4.64 10.79
N TYR A 127 40.48 -5.04 9.91
CA TYR A 127 39.67 -4.11 9.14
C TYR A 127 38.63 -3.45 10.05
N GLU A 128 38.73 -2.13 10.21
CA GLU A 128 37.77 -1.32 10.96
C GLU A 128 37.01 -0.37 10.03
N PRO A 129 35.75 -0.68 9.66
CA PRO A 129 34.98 0.13 8.70
C PRO A 129 34.87 1.60 9.10
N VAL A 130 34.71 1.88 10.40
CA VAL A 130 34.59 3.25 10.93
C VAL A 130 35.83 4.07 10.61
N ILE A 131 37.03 3.48 10.77
CA ILE A 131 38.27 4.12 10.38
C ILE A 131 38.31 4.24 8.87
N VAL A 132 38.07 3.15 8.13
CA VAL A 132 38.27 3.11 6.67
C VAL A 132 37.38 4.09 5.94
N GLU A 133 36.07 4.11 6.22
CA GLU A 133 35.05 4.93 5.56
C GLU A 133 35.18 6.43 5.90
N ALA A 134 35.81 6.77 7.02
CA ALA A 134 35.90 8.16 7.46
C ALA A 134 36.52 9.08 6.41
N ALA A 135 36.00 10.30 6.35
CA ALA A 135 36.37 11.39 5.43
C ALA A 135 36.09 11.16 3.93
N TRP A 136 35.98 9.92 3.43
CA TRP A 136 35.80 9.65 2.00
C TRP A 136 34.57 10.33 1.40
N ASP A 137 33.39 10.19 2.01
CA ASP A 137 32.16 10.78 1.49
C ASP A 137 32.27 12.30 1.36
N SER A 138 32.75 12.96 2.42
CA SER A 138 32.91 14.42 2.43
C SER A 138 33.94 14.91 1.40
N TRP A 139 35.01 14.14 1.17
CA TRP A 139 36.01 14.45 0.16
C TRP A 139 35.46 14.25 -1.25
N TRP A 140 34.79 13.12 -1.53
CA TRP A 140 34.18 12.87 -2.83
C TRP A 140 33.14 13.92 -3.21
N GLU A 141 32.33 14.37 -2.24
CA GLU A 141 31.35 15.44 -2.44
C GLU A 141 32.05 16.77 -2.77
N LYS A 142 33.12 17.13 -2.04
CA LYS A 142 33.89 18.36 -2.30
C LYS A 142 34.56 18.36 -3.67
N GLU A 143 35.13 17.24 -4.08
CA GLU A 143 35.82 17.11 -5.38
C GLU A 143 34.85 17.03 -6.57
N GLY A 144 33.55 16.80 -6.33
CA GLY A 144 32.54 16.75 -7.39
C GLY A 144 32.64 15.52 -8.30
N PHE A 145 33.25 14.41 -7.85
CA PHE A 145 33.48 13.21 -8.68
C PHE A 145 32.19 12.57 -9.24
N PHE A 146 31.05 12.86 -8.62
CA PHE A 146 29.76 12.28 -8.99
C PHE A 146 28.90 13.19 -9.88
N SER A 147 29.41 14.37 -10.24
CA SER A 147 28.65 15.44 -10.88
C SER A 147 29.15 15.72 -12.31
N PRO A 148 28.64 15.04 -13.35
CA PRO A 148 29.02 15.34 -14.72
C PRO A 148 28.50 16.71 -15.15
N THR A 149 29.29 17.45 -15.92
CA THR A 149 28.90 18.77 -16.43
C THR A 149 27.83 18.64 -17.52
N ALA A 150 27.04 19.71 -17.70
CA ALA A 150 26.06 19.76 -18.78
C ALA A 150 26.72 19.67 -20.16
N GLU A 151 27.93 20.22 -20.30
CA GLU A 151 28.72 20.14 -21.53
C GLU A 151 29.17 18.70 -21.84
N GLN A 152 29.70 17.98 -20.85
CA GLN A 152 30.00 16.55 -20.98
C GLN A 152 28.76 15.77 -21.41
N GLY A 153 27.61 16.06 -20.78
CA GLY A 153 26.33 15.45 -21.14
C GLY A 153 25.91 15.75 -22.58
N LYS A 154 26.10 16.98 -23.09
CA LYS A 154 25.74 17.35 -24.48
C LYS A 154 26.67 16.70 -25.51
N ASN A 155 27.96 16.66 -25.24
CA ASN A 155 28.99 16.20 -26.17
C ASN A 155 29.19 14.67 -26.16
N THR A 156 28.45 13.95 -25.34
CA THR A 156 28.52 12.48 -25.26
C THR A 156 27.43 11.84 -26.11
N LEU A 157 27.78 10.75 -26.79
CA LEU A 157 26.81 9.96 -27.56
C LEU A 157 25.78 9.28 -26.63
N PRO A 158 24.51 9.10 -27.03
CA PRO A 158 23.47 8.53 -26.14
C PRO A 158 23.85 7.21 -25.47
N GLN A 159 24.50 6.29 -26.18
CA GLN A 159 24.97 4.99 -25.68
C GLN A 159 26.13 5.07 -24.68
N LYS A 160 26.72 6.25 -24.50
CA LYS A 160 27.77 6.55 -23.53
C LYS A 160 27.28 7.37 -22.34
N LYS A 161 25.95 7.51 -22.20
CA LYS A 161 25.31 8.14 -21.05
C LYS A 161 24.65 7.08 -20.20
N PHE A 162 24.84 7.20 -18.90
CA PHE A 162 24.08 6.44 -17.92
C PHE A 162 23.41 7.45 -16.99
N VAL A 163 22.08 7.49 -16.98
CA VAL A 163 21.32 8.44 -16.17
C VAL A 163 20.27 7.69 -15.38
N MET A 164 20.22 7.96 -14.08
CA MET A 164 19.26 7.40 -13.16
C MET A 164 18.79 8.48 -12.19
N VAL A 165 17.55 8.36 -11.74
CA VAL A 165 16.98 9.17 -10.68
C VAL A 165 16.75 8.24 -9.51
N ILE A 166 17.18 8.62 -8.30
CA ILE A 166 16.83 7.84 -7.12
C ILE A 166 15.29 7.81 -7.02
N PRO A 167 14.66 6.65 -6.78
CA PRO A 167 13.26 6.58 -6.40
C PRO A 167 13.12 7.44 -5.13
N PRO A 168 12.49 8.62 -5.21
CA PRO A 168 12.63 9.62 -4.16
C PRO A 168 11.97 9.09 -2.88
N PRO A 169 12.71 8.85 -1.78
CA PRO A 169 12.12 8.38 -0.54
C PRO A 169 11.11 9.39 0.02
N ASN A 170 10.02 8.84 0.56
CA ASN A 170 8.97 9.62 1.21
C ASN A 170 9.51 10.28 2.48
N VAL A 171 9.17 11.56 2.71
CA VAL A 171 9.53 12.30 3.94
C VAL A 171 8.67 11.89 5.15
N THR A 172 8.41 10.59 5.33
CA THR A 172 7.53 10.03 6.37
C THR A 172 8.28 9.46 7.57
N GLY A 173 9.62 9.39 7.52
CA GLY A 173 10.41 8.79 8.59
C GLY A 173 11.89 8.64 8.23
N ASN A 174 12.55 7.68 8.88
CA ASN A 174 13.93 7.31 8.58
C ASN A 174 13.94 6.18 7.53
N LEU A 175 15.02 6.08 6.76
CA LEU A 175 15.25 4.97 5.84
C LEU A 175 15.40 3.64 6.60
N HIS A 176 14.89 2.58 5.98
CA HIS A 176 14.99 1.19 6.44
C HIS A 176 15.78 0.32 5.45
N ILE A 177 16.05 -0.95 5.80
CA ILE A 177 16.91 -1.85 5.01
C ILE A 177 16.50 -2.02 3.54
N GLY A 178 15.19 -1.97 3.24
CA GLY A 178 14.71 -1.93 1.85
C GLY A 178 15.28 -0.77 1.02
N HIS A 179 15.36 0.43 1.59
CA HIS A 179 15.99 1.59 0.93
C HIS A 179 17.49 1.37 0.76
N THR A 180 18.15 0.77 1.75
CA THR A 180 19.58 0.43 1.68
C THR A 180 19.86 -0.55 0.53
N LEU A 181 19.02 -1.57 0.37
CA LEU A 181 19.13 -2.53 -0.74
C LEU A 181 19.03 -1.82 -2.10
N THR A 182 17.99 -1.00 -2.29
CA THR A 182 17.80 -0.24 -3.54
C THR A 182 18.98 0.67 -3.82
N THR A 183 19.40 1.46 -2.83
CA THR A 183 20.53 2.38 -2.95
C THR A 183 21.82 1.64 -3.32
N ALA A 184 22.08 0.47 -2.71
CA ALA A 184 23.28 -0.32 -2.99
C ALA A 184 23.32 -0.83 -4.43
N ILE A 185 22.17 -1.27 -4.98
CA ILE A 185 22.06 -1.72 -6.37
C ILE A 185 22.30 -0.54 -7.33
N GLU A 186 21.62 0.58 -7.09
CA GLU A 186 21.71 1.78 -7.92
C GLU A 186 23.11 2.39 -7.91
N ASP A 187 23.75 2.44 -6.74
CA ASP A 187 25.11 2.92 -6.60
C ASP A 187 26.11 2.01 -7.33
N THR A 188 25.95 0.69 -7.22
CA THR A 188 26.79 -0.29 -7.91
C THR A 188 26.74 -0.09 -9.43
N LEU A 189 25.54 0.07 -9.99
CA LEU A 189 25.36 0.31 -11.42
C LEU A 189 26.00 1.63 -11.85
N THR A 190 25.74 2.70 -11.09
CA THR A 190 26.28 4.03 -11.38
C THR A 190 27.80 4.03 -11.36
N ARG A 191 28.41 3.42 -10.34
CA ARG A 191 29.87 3.28 -10.22
C ARG A 191 30.44 2.45 -11.35
N TRP A 192 29.81 1.33 -11.71
CA TRP A 192 30.26 0.47 -12.81
C TRP A 192 30.27 1.21 -14.15
N HIS A 193 29.18 1.93 -14.49
CA HIS A 193 29.12 2.74 -15.71
C HIS A 193 30.16 3.87 -15.72
N ARG A 194 30.35 4.55 -14.57
CA ARG A 194 31.39 5.57 -14.42
C ARG A 194 32.78 4.98 -14.65
N MET A 195 33.07 3.79 -14.13
CA MET A 195 34.33 3.07 -14.33
C MET A 195 34.53 2.58 -15.77
N LYS A 196 33.45 2.31 -16.50
CA LYS A 196 33.47 1.97 -17.93
C LYS A 196 33.78 3.19 -18.83
N GLY A 197 33.80 4.39 -18.25
CA GLY A 197 34.01 5.65 -18.96
C GLY A 197 32.72 6.24 -19.55
N ASP A 198 31.54 5.74 -19.14
CA ASP A 198 30.27 6.35 -19.52
C ASP A 198 30.02 7.61 -18.65
N VAL A 199 29.47 8.67 -19.26
CA VAL A 199 29.04 9.86 -18.52
C VAL A 199 27.84 9.49 -17.66
N SER A 200 28.07 9.37 -16.36
CA SER A 200 27.14 8.79 -15.41
C SER A 200 26.56 9.85 -14.46
N LEU A 201 25.24 9.96 -14.42
CA LEU A 201 24.50 10.87 -13.55
C LEU A 201 23.48 10.10 -12.73
N TRP A 202 23.56 10.21 -11.40
CA TRP A 202 22.54 9.69 -10.49
C TRP A 202 21.99 10.83 -9.66
N VAL A 203 20.73 11.19 -9.90
CA VAL A 203 20.08 12.38 -9.34
C VAL A 203 19.41 12.02 -8.01
N PRO A 204 19.81 12.65 -6.89
CA PRO A 204 19.14 12.46 -5.61
C PRO A 204 17.86 13.29 -5.51
N GLY A 205 16.93 12.85 -4.66
CA GLY A 205 15.74 13.61 -4.37
C GLY A 205 14.87 12.99 -3.28
N GLN A 206 13.79 13.68 -2.93
CA GLN A 206 12.85 13.31 -1.87
C GLN A 206 11.42 13.56 -2.32
N ASP A 207 10.50 12.74 -1.84
CA ASP A 207 9.09 12.89 -2.13
C ASP A 207 8.30 13.41 -0.91
N HIS A 208 7.50 14.45 -1.13
CA HIS A 208 6.51 14.97 -0.20
C HIS A 208 5.47 13.93 0.22
N ALA A 209 5.17 12.92 -0.61
CA ALA A 209 4.29 11.79 -0.32
C ALA A 209 2.86 12.17 0.15
N GLY A 210 2.39 13.37 -0.16
CA GLY A 210 1.03 13.89 0.12
C GLY A 210 0.39 13.33 1.40
N ILE A 211 -0.58 12.43 1.21
CA ILE A 211 -1.41 11.82 2.26
C ILE A 211 -0.60 11.06 3.32
N ALA A 212 0.50 10.42 2.93
CA ALA A 212 1.34 9.65 3.85
C ALA A 212 2.06 10.58 4.84
N THR A 213 2.63 11.68 4.35
CA THR A 213 3.28 12.69 5.20
C THR A 213 2.26 13.39 6.09
N GLN A 214 1.11 13.78 5.52
CA GLN A 214 0.02 14.39 6.29
C GLN A 214 -0.41 13.48 7.46
N THR A 215 -0.64 12.19 7.20
CA THR A 215 -1.08 11.22 8.21
C THR A 215 -0.05 11.05 9.34
N VAL A 216 1.24 11.00 9.00
CA VAL A 216 2.30 10.87 10.01
C VAL A 216 2.39 12.12 10.89
N VAL A 217 2.33 13.31 10.28
CA VAL A 217 2.35 14.58 11.00
C VAL A 217 1.12 14.72 11.91
N GLU A 218 -0.08 14.40 11.41
CA GLU A 218 -1.31 14.41 12.21
C GLU A 218 -1.22 13.46 13.41
N ARG A 219 -0.75 12.21 13.21
CA ARG A 219 -0.55 11.25 14.32
C ARG A 219 0.43 11.76 15.35
N GLN A 220 1.52 12.41 14.92
CA GLN A 220 2.50 12.97 15.83
C GLN A 220 1.91 14.13 16.64
N ILE A 221 1.21 15.06 16.00
CA ILE A 221 0.55 16.19 16.66
C ILE A 221 -0.49 15.68 17.65
N GLN A 222 -1.31 14.70 17.27
CA GLN A 222 -2.29 14.10 18.18
C GLN A 222 -1.61 13.47 19.40
N LYS A 223 -0.49 12.77 19.20
CA LYS A 223 0.23 12.11 20.29
C LYS A 223 0.96 13.09 21.22
N LEU A 224 1.54 14.15 20.69
CA LEU A 224 2.36 15.09 21.46
C LEU A 224 1.54 16.22 22.09
N GLU A 225 0.51 16.67 21.39
CA GLU A 225 -0.24 17.88 21.73
C GLU A 225 -1.73 17.62 21.99
N GLY A 226 -2.25 16.43 21.67
CA GLY A 226 -3.68 16.11 21.79
C GLY A 226 -4.56 16.85 20.78
N LYS A 227 -3.96 17.49 19.77
CA LYS A 227 -4.64 18.32 18.75
C LYS A 227 -4.75 17.60 17.41
N THR A 228 -5.72 18.02 16.63
CA THR A 228 -5.96 17.63 15.24
C THR A 228 -5.48 18.72 14.29
N ARG A 229 -5.37 18.42 12.98
CA ARG A 229 -5.08 19.45 11.96
C ARG A 229 -6.11 20.58 11.92
N HIS A 230 -7.34 20.31 12.33
CA HIS A 230 -8.44 21.28 12.28
C HIS A 230 -8.28 22.37 13.34
N ASP A 231 -7.57 22.08 14.43
CA ASP A 231 -7.28 23.05 15.50
C ASP A 231 -6.27 24.14 15.06
N TYR A 232 -5.49 23.88 14.01
CA TYR A 232 -4.47 24.79 13.49
C TYR A 232 -4.96 25.71 12.37
N GLY A 233 -5.98 25.28 11.63
CA GLY A 233 -6.25 25.84 10.32
C GLY A 233 -5.15 25.50 9.29
N ARG A 234 -5.38 25.88 8.02
CA ARG A 234 -4.57 25.42 6.88
C ARG A 234 -3.12 25.88 6.94
N GLU A 235 -2.89 27.19 7.11
CA GLU A 235 -1.54 27.76 7.00
C GLU A 235 -0.61 27.25 8.10
N ALA A 236 -1.05 27.28 9.36
CA ALA A 236 -0.25 26.82 10.48
C ALA A 236 0.04 25.31 10.40
N PHE A 237 -0.93 24.51 9.92
CA PHE A 237 -0.70 23.08 9.69
C PHE A 237 0.33 22.83 8.58
N VAL A 238 0.23 23.53 7.45
CA VAL A 238 1.22 23.43 6.36
C VAL A 238 2.62 23.79 6.84
N ASN A 239 2.77 24.81 7.69
CA ASN A 239 4.06 25.17 8.28
C ASN A 239 4.64 24.03 9.13
N LYS A 240 3.82 23.34 9.95
CA LYS A 240 4.26 22.15 10.68
C LYS A 240 4.72 21.01 9.77
N VAL A 241 4.06 20.82 8.62
CA VAL A 241 4.49 19.82 7.62
C VAL A 241 5.85 20.18 7.03
N TRP A 242 6.13 21.46 6.77
CA TRP A 242 7.45 21.92 6.32
C TRP A 242 8.54 21.79 7.39
N GLU A 243 8.22 22.05 8.65
CA GLU A 243 9.14 21.79 9.78
C GLU A 243 9.51 20.31 9.86
N TRP A 244 8.51 19.43 9.72
CA TRP A 244 8.72 17.98 9.65
C TRP A 244 9.62 17.60 8.46
N LYS A 245 9.36 18.14 7.26
CA LYS A 245 10.20 17.93 6.08
C LYS A 245 11.65 18.33 6.34
N LYS A 246 11.88 19.48 6.98
CA LYS A 246 13.24 19.95 7.29
C LYS A 246 13.98 18.96 8.19
N GLN A 247 13.31 18.44 9.22
CA GLN A 247 13.90 17.48 10.15
C GLN A 247 14.13 16.11 9.50
N LYS A 248 13.10 15.52 8.86
CA LYS A 248 13.19 14.17 8.29
C LYS A 248 13.94 14.11 6.98
N GLY A 249 13.79 15.12 6.13
CA GLY A 249 14.56 15.25 4.90
C GLY A 249 16.06 15.32 5.19
N GLY A 250 16.47 16.05 6.23
CA GLY A 250 17.87 16.08 6.67
C GLY A 250 18.39 14.69 7.07
N ASN A 251 17.59 13.91 7.80
CA ASN A 251 17.96 12.56 8.21
C ASN A 251 18.11 11.60 7.03
N ILE A 252 17.18 11.65 6.07
CA ILE A 252 17.24 10.83 4.86
C ILE A 252 18.53 11.12 4.09
N CYS A 253 18.84 12.40 3.86
CA CYS A 253 20.05 12.82 3.17
C CYS A 253 21.32 12.37 3.91
N MET A 254 21.32 12.42 5.24
CA MET A 254 22.43 11.91 6.07
C MET A 254 22.57 10.39 5.96
N GLN A 255 21.47 9.63 6.00
CA GLN A 255 21.50 8.18 5.86
C GLN A 255 22.01 7.76 4.47
N THR A 256 21.55 8.42 3.40
CA THR A 256 22.02 8.17 2.04
C THR A 256 23.51 8.50 1.87
N ARG A 257 23.99 9.62 2.47
CA ARG A 257 25.43 9.92 2.54
C ARG A 257 26.20 8.85 3.28
N ARG A 258 25.70 8.38 4.42
CA ARG A 258 26.35 7.33 5.22
C ARG A 258 26.46 5.99 4.51
N LEU A 259 25.58 5.73 3.53
CA LEU A 259 25.66 4.58 2.63
C LEU A 259 26.66 4.78 1.48
N ALA A 260 27.38 5.91 1.45
CA ALA A 260 28.32 6.27 0.39
C ALA A 260 27.70 6.31 -1.01
N ALA A 261 26.43 6.71 -1.11
CA ALA A 261 25.75 6.82 -2.40
C ALA A 261 26.44 7.84 -3.31
N SER A 262 26.88 7.43 -4.51
CA SER A 262 27.60 8.26 -5.49
C SER A 262 26.68 9.13 -6.35
N VAL A 263 25.77 9.84 -5.68
CA VAL A 263 24.79 10.77 -6.26
C VAL A 263 25.37 12.18 -6.47
N ASP A 264 24.74 12.95 -7.36
CA ASP A 264 25.04 14.37 -7.55
C ASP A 264 24.22 15.25 -6.59
N TRP A 265 24.74 15.51 -5.39
CA TRP A 265 24.07 16.34 -4.38
C TRP A 265 23.77 17.78 -4.83
N SER A 266 24.49 18.30 -5.84
CA SER A 266 24.19 19.62 -6.42
C SER A 266 22.83 19.67 -7.13
N ARG A 267 22.25 18.50 -7.42
CA ARG A 267 20.97 18.33 -8.11
C ARG A 267 19.91 17.69 -7.22
N GLU A 268 20.10 17.72 -5.89
CA GLU A 268 19.07 17.32 -4.94
C GLU A 268 17.75 18.04 -5.25
N ALA A 269 16.67 17.26 -5.38
CA ALA A 269 15.36 17.79 -5.70
C ALA A 269 14.30 17.30 -4.70
N PHE A 270 13.35 18.16 -4.38
CA PHE A 270 12.17 17.81 -3.60
C PHE A 270 10.91 18.05 -4.43
N THR A 271 9.93 17.15 -4.37
CA THR A 271 8.77 17.18 -5.28
C THR A 271 7.92 18.45 -5.19
N LEU A 272 7.99 19.21 -4.09
CA LEU A 272 7.33 20.52 -3.96
C LEU A 272 8.24 21.73 -4.24
N ASP A 273 9.48 21.53 -4.67
CA ASP A 273 10.33 22.64 -5.08
C ASP A 273 9.72 23.38 -6.28
N ASP A 274 10.02 24.68 -6.41
CA ASP A 274 9.47 25.53 -7.46
C ASP A 274 9.67 24.97 -8.87
N LYS A 275 10.83 24.37 -9.12
CA LYS A 275 11.17 23.78 -10.42
C LYS A 275 10.26 22.59 -10.75
N LEU A 276 10.07 21.67 -9.79
CA LEU A 276 9.26 20.47 -10.01
C LEU A 276 7.77 20.80 -9.98
N SER A 277 7.34 21.74 -9.13
CA SER A 277 5.97 22.28 -9.13
C SER A 277 5.58 22.92 -10.47
N LYS A 278 6.52 23.63 -11.13
CA LYS A 278 6.31 24.13 -12.50
C LYS A 278 6.16 23.01 -13.51
N ALA A 279 6.97 21.95 -13.41
CA ALA A 279 6.89 20.79 -14.31
C ALA A 279 5.55 20.05 -14.18
N VAL A 280 5.02 19.88 -12.97
CA VAL A 280 3.71 19.26 -12.74
C VAL A 280 2.58 20.13 -13.33
N LYS A 281 2.65 21.46 -13.15
CA LYS A 281 1.68 22.38 -13.75
C LYS A 281 1.69 22.32 -15.29
N GLU A 282 2.87 22.30 -15.89
CA GLU A 282 3.02 22.14 -17.34
C GLU A 282 2.44 20.81 -17.83
N ALA A 283 2.75 19.71 -17.13
CA ALA A 283 2.20 18.40 -17.48
C ALA A 283 0.66 18.37 -17.38
N PHE A 284 0.10 18.97 -16.33
CA PHE A 284 -1.35 19.10 -16.16
C PHE A 284 -1.97 19.89 -17.32
N VAL A 285 -1.45 21.07 -17.65
CA VAL A 285 -1.96 21.91 -18.75
C VAL A 285 -1.89 21.17 -20.08
N ARG A 286 -0.77 20.53 -20.39
CA ARG A 286 -0.63 19.75 -21.63
C ARG A 286 -1.61 18.58 -21.72
N MET A 287 -1.83 17.86 -20.62
CA MET A 287 -2.79 16.75 -20.59
C MET A 287 -4.24 17.25 -20.67
N PHE A 288 -4.54 18.40 -20.07
CA PHE A 288 -5.84 19.06 -20.16
C PHE A 288 -6.13 19.55 -21.59
N ASP A 289 -5.18 20.25 -22.22
CA ASP A 289 -5.30 20.73 -23.60
C ASP A 289 -5.42 19.59 -24.61
N ALA A 290 -4.82 18.42 -24.31
CA ALA A 290 -4.97 17.20 -25.08
C ALA A 290 -6.30 16.45 -24.83
N GLY A 291 -7.17 16.94 -23.96
CA GLY A 291 -8.45 16.31 -23.61
C GLY A 291 -8.34 15.06 -22.72
N LEU A 292 -7.17 14.80 -22.12
CA LEU A 292 -6.93 13.64 -21.25
C LEU A 292 -7.35 13.89 -19.80
N ILE A 293 -7.43 15.16 -19.38
CA ILE A 293 -7.94 15.58 -18.08
C ILE A 293 -9.30 16.24 -18.27
N TYR A 294 -10.29 15.76 -17.52
CA TYR A 294 -11.64 16.31 -17.51
C TYR A 294 -12.17 16.42 -16.07
N ARG A 295 -13.23 17.21 -15.88
CA ARG A 295 -13.97 17.30 -14.63
C ARG A 295 -15.34 16.67 -14.81
N GLY A 296 -15.67 15.71 -13.97
CA GLY A 296 -16.97 15.05 -13.98
C GLY A 296 -17.29 14.47 -12.61
N THR A 297 -18.57 14.18 -12.40
CA THR A 297 -19.04 13.42 -11.24
C THR A 297 -18.94 11.95 -11.57
N ARG A 298 -18.23 11.18 -10.74
CA ARG A 298 -18.12 9.73 -10.85
C ARG A 298 -18.05 9.12 -9.45
N LEU A 299 -18.35 7.84 -9.34
CA LEU A 299 -18.08 7.11 -8.12
C LEU A 299 -16.56 7.06 -7.90
N VAL A 300 -16.15 7.33 -6.65
CA VAL A 300 -14.74 7.33 -6.23
C VAL A 300 -14.63 6.61 -4.89
N SER A 301 -13.46 6.04 -4.63
CA SER A 301 -13.12 5.55 -3.30
C SER A 301 -12.91 6.73 -2.37
N TRP A 302 -13.85 6.97 -1.45
CA TRP A 302 -13.79 8.07 -0.50
C TRP A 302 -13.41 7.56 0.89
N CYS A 303 -12.46 8.23 1.54
CA CYS A 303 -12.13 7.96 2.95
C CYS A 303 -12.82 8.99 3.87
N PRO A 304 -13.85 8.62 4.65
CA PRO A 304 -14.55 9.57 5.53
C PRO A 304 -13.68 10.12 6.66
N HIS A 305 -12.65 9.37 7.07
CA HIS A 305 -11.73 9.79 8.12
C HIS A 305 -10.76 10.88 7.62
N LEU A 306 -10.14 10.67 6.45
CA LEU A 306 -9.21 11.62 5.86
C LEU A 306 -9.92 12.74 5.08
N ARG A 307 -11.19 12.53 4.74
CA ARG A 307 -12.04 13.40 3.91
C ARG A 307 -11.39 13.72 2.56
N THR A 308 -11.02 12.67 1.85
CA THR A 308 -10.43 12.76 0.52
C THR A 308 -10.81 11.56 -0.33
N ALA A 309 -10.84 11.77 -1.64
CA ALA A 309 -10.87 10.69 -2.62
C ALA A 309 -9.48 10.01 -2.67
N LEU A 310 -9.50 8.71 -2.92
CA LEU A 310 -8.36 7.84 -3.15
C LEU A 310 -8.47 7.24 -4.54
N SER A 311 -7.33 7.00 -5.17
CA SER A 311 -7.24 6.21 -6.39
C SER A 311 -7.33 4.71 -6.09
N ASP A 312 -7.69 3.90 -7.08
CA ASP A 312 -7.88 2.46 -6.89
C ASP A 312 -6.60 1.76 -6.40
N ILE A 313 -5.41 2.24 -6.78
CA ILE A 313 -4.12 1.69 -6.34
C ILE A 313 -3.77 2.05 -4.88
N GLU A 314 -4.47 3.01 -4.28
CA GLU A 314 -4.32 3.40 -2.88
C GLU A 314 -5.28 2.66 -1.94
N VAL A 315 -6.16 1.82 -2.50
CA VAL A 315 -7.17 1.07 -1.74
C VAL A 315 -6.77 -0.40 -1.66
N ASP A 316 -6.43 -0.83 -0.45
CA ASP A 316 -6.25 -2.24 -0.15
C ASP A 316 -7.59 -2.89 0.21
N THR A 317 -7.80 -4.13 -0.25
CA THR A 317 -8.97 -4.95 0.09
C THR A 317 -8.54 -6.09 0.99
N ASP A 318 -9.10 -6.14 2.19
CA ASP A 318 -8.93 -7.24 3.12
C ASP A 318 -10.13 -8.19 3.06
N ASP A 319 -9.85 -9.48 2.93
CA ASP A 319 -10.87 -10.52 3.08
C ASP A 319 -11.29 -10.59 4.56
N VAL A 320 -12.59 -10.46 4.82
CA VAL A 320 -13.15 -10.55 6.18
C VAL A 320 -13.94 -11.84 6.35
N GLU A 321 -13.66 -12.56 7.44
CA GLU A 321 -14.45 -13.74 7.80
C GLU A 321 -15.88 -13.32 8.18
N PRO A 322 -16.88 -14.18 7.96
CA PRO A 322 -18.26 -13.90 8.38
C PRO A 322 -18.36 -13.52 9.86
N PHE A 323 -19.23 -12.54 10.17
CA PHE A 323 -19.48 -12.05 11.53
C PHE A 323 -18.25 -11.46 12.26
N SER A 324 -17.25 -11.00 11.51
CA SER A 324 -16.07 -10.37 12.08
C SER A 324 -16.37 -9.01 12.70
N LYS A 325 -15.70 -8.67 13.80
CA LYS A 325 -15.74 -7.33 14.40
C LYS A 325 -14.49 -6.53 14.05
N VAL A 326 -14.67 -5.43 13.35
CA VAL A 326 -13.58 -4.57 12.88
C VAL A 326 -13.65 -3.18 13.53
N SER A 327 -12.49 -2.66 13.91
CA SER A 327 -12.37 -1.27 14.37
C SER A 327 -12.22 -0.35 13.16
N ILE A 328 -13.06 0.67 13.05
CA ILE A 328 -13.01 1.63 11.94
C ILE A 328 -12.38 2.94 12.42
N PRO A 329 -11.38 3.50 11.70
CA PRO A 329 -10.80 4.78 12.06
C PRO A 329 -11.86 5.90 12.15
N GLY A 330 -11.87 6.62 13.28
CA GLY A 330 -12.82 7.69 13.54
C GLY A 330 -14.21 7.23 14.01
N PHE A 331 -14.36 5.94 14.38
CA PHE A 331 -15.60 5.42 14.96
C PHE A 331 -15.29 4.58 16.21
N ASP A 332 -15.91 4.93 17.34
CA ASP A 332 -15.51 4.41 18.66
C ASP A 332 -15.94 2.96 18.91
N LYS A 333 -16.94 2.47 18.16
CA LYS A 333 -17.49 1.13 18.32
C LYS A 333 -16.92 0.18 17.27
N GLN A 334 -16.74 -1.08 17.64
CA GLN A 334 -16.47 -2.12 16.66
C GLN A 334 -17.70 -2.36 15.80
N VAL A 335 -17.48 -2.59 14.51
CA VAL A 335 -18.52 -2.83 13.50
C VAL A 335 -18.50 -4.30 13.12
N GLU A 336 -19.67 -4.93 13.14
CA GLU A 336 -19.83 -6.28 12.62
C GLU A 336 -19.91 -6.24 11.08
N VAL A 337 -19.08 -7.06 10.42
CA VAL A 337 -18.97 -7.19 8.97
C VAL A 337 -19.03 -8.65 8.55
N GLY A 338 -19.24 -8.90 7.25
CA GLY A 338 -19.42 -10.27 6.74
C GLY A 338 -20.78 -10.86 7.11
N VAL A 339 -21.80 -10.02 7.31
CA VAL A 339 -23.20 -10.42 7.57
C VAL A 339 -24.02 -10.14 6.33
N LEU A 340 -24.76 -11.14 5.85
CA LEU A 340 -25.70 -11.00 4.74
C LEU A 340 -27.12 -10.88 5.31
N VAL A 341 -27.74 -9.71 5.12
CA VAL A 341 -29.09 -9.38 5.61
C VAL A 341 -30.10 -9.56 4.49
N HIS A 342 -31.17 -10.29 4.80
CA HIS A 342 -32.31 -10.51 3.91
C HIS A 342 -33.48 -9.62 4.33
N PHE A 343 -34.11 -8.93 3.37
CA PHE A 343 -35.28 -8.11 3.62
C PHE A 343 -36.18 -8.00 2.39
N LEU A 344 -37.42 -7.55 2.61
CA LEU A 344 -38.47 -7.51 1.60
C LEU A 344 -38.78 -6.08 1.16
N TYR A 345 -38.91 -5.88 -0.15
CA TYR A 345 -39.59 -4.73 -0.73
C TYR A 345 -41.02 -5.09 -1.15
N LYS A 346 -41.98 -4.20 -0.92
CA LYS A 346 -43.38 -4.39 -1.36
C LYS A 346 -43.56 -3.85 -2.78
N ILE A 347 -44.28 -4.60 -3.62
CA ILE A 347 -44.70 -4.11 -4.94
C ILE A 347 -45.82 -3.09 -4.76
N LYS A 348 -45.66 -1.90 -5.34
CA LYS A 348 -46.64 -0.83 -5.21
C LYS A 348 -48.00 -1.25 -5.77
N GLY A 349 -49.04 -1.14 -4.95
CA GLY A 349 -50.41 -1.53 -5.32
C GLY A 349 -50.66 -3.05 -5.39
N SER A 350 -49.77 -3.87 -4.82
CA SER A 350 -49.92 -5.33 -4.71
C SER A 350 -49.51 -5.81 -3.30
N ASP A 351 -49.94 -7.01 -2.90
CA ASP A 351 -49.45 -7.68 -1.69
C ASP A 351 -48.19 -8.54 -1.96
N GLU A 352 -47.76 -8.59 -3.22
CA GLU A 352 -46.53 -9.27 -3.64
C GLU A 352 -45.27 -8.52 -3.15
N THR A 353 -44.24 -9.27 -2.80
CA THR A 353 -42.97 -8.74 -2.28
C THR A 353 -41.77 -9.32 -3.04
N VAL A 354 -40.63 -8.63 -2.97
CA VAL A 354 -39.35 -9.09 -3.51
C VAL A 354 -38.33 -9.11 -2.39
N GLU A 355 -37.75 -10.29 -2.16
CA GLU A 355 -36.67 -10.47 -1.19
C GLU A 355 -35.31 -10.15 -1.82
N VAL A 356 -34.51 -9.35 -1.14
CA VAL A 356 -33.14 -9.00 -1.56
C VAL A 356 -32.17 -9.28 -0.41
N ALA A 357 -30.93 -9.59 -0.78
CA ALA A 357 -29.85 -9.84 0.18
C ALA A 357 -28.75 -8.77 0.06
N THR A 358 -28.24 -8.28 1.18
CA THR A 358 -27.14 -7.29 1.18
C THR A 358 -26.27 -7.33 2.43
N THR A 359 -24.99 -6.97 2.28
CA THR A 359 -24.06 -6.77 3.40
C THR A 359 -24.01 -5.32 3.90
N ARG A 360 -24.64 -4.39 3.18
CA ARG A 360 -24.66 -2.95 3.49
C ARG A 360 -26.09 -2.43 3.52
N ILE A 361 -26.88 -2.94 4.48
CA ILE A 361 -28.30 -2.57 4.61
C ILE A 361 -28.49 -1.06 4.75
N GLU A 362 -27.57 -0.31 5.36
CA GLU A 362 -27.65 1.16 5.44
C GLU A 362 -27.73 1.87 4.08
N THR A 363 -27.18 1.26 3.03
CA THR A 363 -27.27 1.83 1.67
C THR A 363 -28.67 1.71 1.07
N MET A 364 -29.55 0.89 1.65
CA MET A 364 -30.93 0.73 1.17
C MET A 364 -31.69 2.06 1.07
N LEU A 365 -31.34 3.05 1.92
CA LEU A 365 -31.95 4.38 1.92
C LEU A 365 -31.71 5.16 0.61
N GLY A 366 -30.67 4.78 -0.14
CA GLY A 366 -30.33 5.35 -1.44
C GLY A 366 -30.84 4.53 -2.62
N ASP A 367 -31.61 3.46 -2.39
CA ASP A 367 -32.02 2.56 -3.45
C ASP A 367 -32.94 3.25 -4.45
N THR A 368 -32.75 2.91 -5.72
CA THR A 368 -33.54 3.40 -6.85
C THR A 368 -34.08 2.28 -7.73
N ALA A 369 -33.61 1.05 -7.54
CA ALA A 369 -34.13 -0.12 -8.22
C ALA A 369 -33.83 -1.42 -7.45
N VAL A 370 -34.44 -2.50 -7.91
CA VAL A 370 -33.99 -3.87 -7.68
C VAL A 370 -33.70 -4.49 -9.05
N ALA A 371 -32.52 -5.08 -9.22
CA ALA A 371 -32.18 -5.82 -10.42
C ALA A 371 -32.47 -7.30 -10.23
N VAL A 372 -33.03 -7.92 -11.26
CA VAL A 372 -33.25 -9.37 -11.35
C VAL A 372 -32.66 -9.90 -12.65
N HIS A 373 -32.39 -11.19 -12.74
CA HIS A 373 -31.94 -11.78 -14.00
C HIS A 373 -33.12 -11.89 -14.99
N PRO A 374 -32.98 -11.51 -16.28
CA PRO A 374 -34.08 -11.52 -17.25
C PRO A 374 -34.71 -12.90 -17.50
N GLU A 375 -33.93 -13.96 -17.29
CA GLU A 375 -34.38 -15.35 -17.41
C GLU A 375 -34.75 -16.00 -16.07
N ASP A 376 -34.82 -15.24 -14.98
CA ASP A 376 -35.26 -15.78 -13.70
C ASP A 376 -36.79 -15.94 -13.66
N PRO A 377 -37.34 -17.17 -13.71
CA PRO A 377 -38.78 -17.37 -13.72
C PRO A 377 -39.47 -16.88 -12.44
N ARG A 378 -38.72 -16.69 -11.34
CA ARG A 378 -39.25 -16.19 -10.06
C ARG A 378 -39.62 -14.71 -10.12
N TYR A 379 -38.95 -13.92 -10.96
CA TYR A 379 -39.08 -12.46 -10.96
C TYR A 379 -39.37 -11.84 -12.34
N LYS A 380 -39.35 -12.64 -13.42
CA LYS A 380 -39.56 -12.16 -14.79
C LYS A 380 -40.85 -11.35 -14.97
N HIS A 381 -41.92 -11.74 -14.28
CA HIS A 381 -43.22 -11.04 -14.32
C HIS A 381 -43.25 -9.73 -13.52
N LEU A 382 -42.19 -9.42 -12.77
CA LEU A 382 -42.07 -8.20 -11.97
C LEU A 382 -41.30 -7.08 -12.68
N HIS A 383 -40.66 -7.37 -13.81
CA HIS A 383 -39.92 -6.37 -14.56
C HIS A 383 -40.80 -5.15 -14.89
N GLY A 384 -40.28 -3.95 -14.61
CA GLY A 384 -40.97 -2.69 -14.82
C GLY A 384 -41.98 -2.30 -13.74
N LYS A 385 -42.29 -3.18 -12.78
CA LYS A 385 -43.15 -2.82 -11.63
C LYS A 385 -42.43 -1.85 -10.69
N GLU A 386 -43.20 -0.99 -10.03
CA GLU A 386 -42.72 -0.07 -9.00
C GLU A 386 -42.68 -0.74 -7.61
N LEU A 387 -41.71 -0.37 -6.79
CA LEU A 387 -41.53 -0.83 -5.42
C LEU A 387 -41.80 0.31 -4.43
N GLU A 388 -42.25 -0.04 -3.23
CA GLU A 388 -42.41 0.89 -2.11
C GLU A 388 -41.18 0.84 -1.19
N HIS A 389 -40.53 1.98 -1.01
CA HIS A 389 -39.41 2.09 -0.08
C HIS A 389 -39.92 2.08 1.39
N PRO A 390 -39.47 1.16 2.26
CA PRO A 390 -39.96 1.01 3.64
C PRO A 390 -39.90 2.27 4.50
N PHE A 391 -38.91 3.14 4.26
CA PHE A 391 -38.66 4.33 5.10
C PHE A 391 -38.84 5.68 4.40
N ILE A 392 -38.90 5.74 3.07
CA ILE A 392 -38.83 7.00 2.31
C ILE A 392 -40.08 7.09 1.42
N PRO A 393 -41.13 7.77 1.90
CA PRO A 393 -42.36 7.94 1.13
C PRO A 393 -42.10 8.59 -0.22
N GLY A 394 -42.67 8.03 -1.29
CA GLY A 394 -42.58 8.59 -2.64
C GLY A 394 -41.25 8.35 -3.36
N ARG A 395 -40.28 7.62 -2.79
CA ARG A 395 -39.05 7.23 -3.50
C ARG A 395 -39.41 6.37 -4.71
N LYS A 396 -38.98 6.80 -5.90
CA LYS A 396 -39.17 6.02 -7.12
C LYS A 396 -38.21 4.84 -7.13
N MET A 397 -38.75 3.64 -7.06
CA MET A 397 -38.01 2.39 -7.19
C MET A 397 -38.68 1.49 -8.22
N VAL A 398 -37.89 0.91 -9.12
CA VAL A 398 -38.38 0.05 -10.19
C VAL A 398 -37.62 -1.27 -10.23
N ILE A 399 -38.25 -2.31 -10.78
CA ILE A 399 -37.55 -3.58 -11.05
C ILE A 399 -36.96 -3.54 -12.45
N VAL A 400 -35.64 -3.68 -12.55
CA VAL A 400 -34.89 -3.75 -13.80
C VAL A 400 -34.33 -5.15 -14.01
N THR A 401 -33.98 -5.48 -15.26
CA THR A 401 -33.31 -6.76 -15.58
C THR A 401 -31.87 -6.52 -15.95
N ASP A 402 -30.93 -7.20 -15.29
CA ASP A 402 -29.50 -7.10 -15.61
C ASP A 402 -28.80 -8.47 -15.53
N PRO A 403 -28.53 -9.13 -16.67
CA PRO A 403 -27.93 -10.46 -16.70
C PRO A 403 -26.45 -10.48 -16.30
N GLU A 404 -25.77 -9.35 -16.36
CA GLU A 404 -24.35 -9.24 -16.02
C GLU A 404 -24.15 -9.07 -14.51
N LEU A 405 -25.06 -8.33 -13.87
CA LEU A 405 -24.99 -8.04 -12.43
C LEU A 405 -25.56 -9.18 -11.57
N VAL A 406 -26.64 -9.83 -12.03
CA VAL A 406 -27.44 -10.71 -11.19
C VAL A 406 -27.14 -12.18 -11.46
N ASP A 407 -26.52 -12.85 -10.48
CA ASP A 407 -26.44 -14.31 -10.44
C ASP A 407 -27.70 -14.88 -9.76
N MET A 408 -28.47 -15.68 -10.51
CA MET A 408 -29.69 -16.33 -10.02
C MET A 408 -29.45 -17.27 -8.83
N ASN A 409 -28.22 -17.80 -8.69
CA ASN A 409 -27.85 -18.76 -7.65
C ASN A 409 -27.30 -18.09 -6.38
N PHE A 410 -27.06 -16.78 -6.40
CA PHE A 410 -26.51 -16.05 -5.26
C PHE A 410 -27.60 -15.30 -4.50
N GLY A 411 -27.63 -15.47 -3.17
CA GLY A 411 -28.64 -14.85 -2.31
C GLY A 411 -30.05 -15.24 -2.75
N THR A 412 -30.86 -14.25 -3.13
CA THR A 412 -32.25 -14.47 -3.60
C THR A 412 -32.36 -14.50 -5.13
N GLY A 413 -31.31 -14.14 -5.87
CA GLY A 413 -31.41 -13.83 -7.31
C GLY A 413 -32.03 -12.46 -7.61
N ALA A 414 -32.20 -11.61 -6.59
CA ALA A 414 -32.58 -10.21 -6.72
C ALA A 414 -31.62 -9.33 -5.91
N VAL A 415 -31.12 -8.26 -6.54
CA VAL A 415 -30.08 -7.39 -6.00
C VAL A 415 -30.63 -5.98 -5.86
N LYS A 416 -30.56 -5.40 -4.65
CA LYS A 416 -30.88 -3.99 -4.47
C LYS A 416 -29.86 -3.10 -5.18
N ILE A 417 -30.31 -2.02 -5.82
CA ILE A 417 -29.45 -1.13 -6.62
C ILE A 417 -29.38 0.25 -5.97
N THR A 418 -28.18 0.60 -5.50
CA THR A 418 -27.86 1.90 -4.90
C THR A 418 -26.75 2.61 -5.70
N PRO A 419 -27.06 3.25 -6.85
CA PRO A 419 -26.04 3.67 -7.82
C PRO A 419 -24.96 4.61 -7.28
N ALA A 420 -25.26 5.39 -6.23
CA ALA A 420 -24.32 6.35 -5.65
C ALA A 420 -23.32 5.73 -4.64
N HIS A 421 -23.40 4.42 -4.32
CA HIS A 421 -22.64 3.81 -3.21
C HIS A 421 -21.92 2.50 -3.54
N ASP A 422 -22.06 1.99 -4.76
CA ASP A 422 -21.40 0.76 -5.21
C ASP A 422 -20.99 0.83 -6.70
N PRO A 423 -19.79 0.37 -7.10
CA PRO A 423 -19.37 0.40 -8.50
C PRO A 423 -20.24 -0.44 -9.44
N ASN A 424 -20.73 -1.59 -9.00
CA ASN A 424 -21.57 -2.46 -9.83
C ASN A 424 -22.98 -1.84 -9.97
N ASP A 425 -23.53 -1.33 -8.86
CA ASP A 425 -24.81 -0.61 -8.89
C ASP A 425 -24.71 0.68 -9.72
N TYR A 426 -23.56 1.35 -9.71
CA TYR A 426 -23.28 2.57 -10.48
C TYR A 426 -23.37 2.32 -11.98
N GLU A 427 -22.78 1.22 -12.48
CA GLU A 427 -22.85 0.85 -13.89
C GLU A 427 -24.26 0.38 -14.29
N CYS A 428 -24.93 -0.42 -13.44
CA CYS A 428 -26.35 -0.77 -13.64
C CYS A 428 -27.24 0.48 -13.69
N GLY A 429 -27.01 1.43 -12.79
CA GLY A 429 -27.71 2.70 -12.74
C GLY A 429 -27.55 3.52 -14.02
N LYS A 430 -26.36 3.57 -14.61
CA LYS A 430 -26.15 4.21 -15.92
C LYS A 430 -26.89 3.48 -17.04
N LYS A 431 -26.76 2.16 -17.10
CA LYS A 431 -27.36 1.30 -18.13
C LYS A 431 -28.88 1.46 -18.19
N HIS A 432 -29.51 1.60 -17.02
CA HIS A 432 -30.97 1.71 -16.90
C HIS A 432 -31.46 3.14 -16.63
N ASN A 433 -30.59 4.15 -16.73
CA ASN A 433 -30.92 5.57 -16.49
C ASN A 433 -31.64 5.80 -15.15
N LEU A 434 -31.11 5.19 -14.08
CA LEU A 434 -31.59 5.34 -12.72
C LEU A 434 -31.07 6.64 -12.09
N GLU A 435 -31.77 7.11 -11.07
CA GLU A 435 -31.36 8.28 -10.30
C GLU A 435 -30.19 7.93 -9.35
N PHE A 436 -29.22 8.84 -9.21
CA PHE A 436 -28.06 8.64 -8.34
C PHE A 436 -28.24 9.42 -7.04
N ILE A 437 -28.68 8.74 -5.99
CA ILE A 437 -29.02 9.38 -4.71
C ILE A 437 -27.91 9.16 -3.69
N ASN A 438 -27.10 10.18 -3.45
CA ASN A 438 -26.13 10.16 -2.36
C ASN A 438 -26.84 10.35 -0.99
N ILE A 439 -26.67 9.38 -0.09
CA ILE A 439 -27.22 9.39 1.27
C ILE A 439 -26.18 9.70 2.35
N LEU A 440 -24.90 9.87 1.98
CA LEU A 440 -23.80 10.06 2.92
C LEU A 440 -23.22 11.48 2.83
N THR A 441 -22.95 12.05 4.00
CA THR A 441 -22.09 13.22 4.16
C THR A 441 -20.62 12.84 3.98
N GLU A 442 -19.74 13.83 3.82
CA GLU A 442 -18.29 13.63 3.71
C GLU A 442 -17.67 12.91 4.92
N ASP A 443 -18.24 13.04 6.12
CA ASP A 443 -17.82 12.34 7.34
C ASP A 443 -18.53 10.98 7.54
N GLY A 444 -19.29 10.51 6.55
CA GLY A 444 -19.89 9.18 6.54
C GLY A 444 -21.11 9.03 7.46
N LYS A 445 -21.82 10.13 7.72
CA LYS A 445 -23.14 10.14 8.36
C LYS A 445 -24.25 10.19 7.31
N ILE A 446 -25.45 9.83 7.72
CA ILE A 446 -26.64 9.90 6.85
C ILE A 446 -27.05 11.37 6.66
N ASN A 447 -27.25 11.80 5.42
CA ASN A 447 -27.76 13.13 5.07
C ASN A 447 -29.30 13.15 4.96
N GLU A 448 -29.87 14.26 4.49
CA GLU A 448 -31.32 14.44 4.30
C GLU A 448 -31.98 13.43 3.36
N ASN A 449 -31.25 12.86 2.38
CA ASN A 449 -31.80 11.88 1.45
C ASN A 449 -32.03 10.51 2.11
N GLY A 450 -31.45 10.28 3.29
CA GLY A 450 -31.68 9.06 4.09
C GLY A 450 -32.95 9.11 4.94
N GLY A 451 -33.72 10.19 4.89
CA GLY A 451 -34.97 10.36 5.64
C GLY A 451 -34.76 10.85 7.08
N GLU A 452 -35.79 11.51 7.62
CA GLU A 452 -35.72 12.20 8.93
C GLU A 452 -35.40 11.26 10.10
N MET A 453 -35.78 9.98 10.01
CA MET A 453 -35.50 8.99 11.05
C MET A 453 -34.00 8.69 11.21
N PHE A 454 -33.21 8.75 10.13
CA PHE A 454 -31.82 8.32 10.13
C PHE A 454 -30.82 9.46 9.95
N LYS A 455 -31.30 10.64 9.53
CA LYS A 455 -30.49 11.84 9.31
C LYS A 455 -29.58 12.15 10.51
N GLY A 456 -28.30 12.38 10.22
CA GLY A 456 -27.26 12.67 11.21
C GLY A 456 -26.65 11.46 11.90
N MET A 457 -27.23 10.26 11.79
CA MET A 457 -26.65 9.04 12.35
C MET A 457 -25.38 8.63 11.61
N HIS A 458 -24.42 8.05 12.31
CA HIS A 458 -23.28 7.41 11.66
C HIS A 458 -23.74 6.18 10.87
N ARG A 459 -23.20 5.93 9.67
CA ARG A 459 -23.68 4.85 8.77
C ARG A 459 -23.76 3.46 9.41
N PHE A 460 -22.86 3.13 10.34
CA PHE A 460 -22.88 1.84 11.05
C PHE A 460 -23.86 1.78 12.21
N GLU A 461 -24.24 2.92 12.79
CA GLU A 461 -25.33 2.98 13.77
C GLU A 461 -26.68 2.92 13.04
N CYS A 462 -26.79 3.63 11.91
CA CYS A 462 -27.93 3.57 11.01
C CYS A 462 -28.21 2.12 10.55
N ARG A 463 -27.16 1.33 10.25
CA ARG A 463 -27.28 -0.10 9.94
C ARG A 463 -28.09 -0.86 11.00
N LEU A 464 -27.77 -0.69 12.28
CA LEU A 464 -28.48 -1.38 13.37
C LEU A 464 -29.92 -0.86 13.50
N GLN A 465 -30.10 0.46 13.40
CA GLN A 465 -31.41 1.08 13.51
C GLN A 465 -32.37 0.65 12.39
N ILE A 466 -31.86 0.47 11.17
CA ILE A 466 -32.65 -0.03 10.04
C ILE A 466 -33.11 -1.46 10.30
N ILE A 467 -32.23 -2.34 10.77
CA ILE A 467 -32.58 -3.74 11.06
C ILE A 467 -33.69 -3.80 12.12
N GLU A 468 -33.55 -3.04 13.20
CA GLU A 468 -34.57 -2.95 14.25
C GLU A 468 -35.90 -2.42 13.70
N ALA A 469 -35.86 -1.34 12.92
CA ALA A 469 -37.05 -0.72 12.36
C ALA A 469 -37.76 -1.60 11.31
N LEU A 470 -37.02 -2.39 10.53
CA LEU A 470 -37.60 -3.39 9.63
C LEU A 470 -38.27 -4.52 10.41
N THR A 471 -37.61 -5.01 11.48
CA THR A 471 -38.13 -6.10 12.31
C THR A 471 -39.44 -5.71 13.01
N ASN A 472 -39.55 -4.47 13.48
CA ASN A 472 -40.75 -3.96 14.15
C ASN A 472 -41.90 -3.61 13.20
N LYS A 473 -41.66 -3.62 11.87
CA LYS A 473 -42.68 -3.34 10.84
C LYS A 473 -43.38 -4.60 10.31
N VAL A 474 -42.92 -5.79 10.72
CA VAL A 474 -43.50 -7.09 10.34
C VAL A 474 -44.72 -7.40 11.19
#